data_AF-A0AAE0ZB25-F1
#
_entry.id   AF-A0AAE0ZB25-F1
#
_cell.length_a   1.000
_cell.length_b   1.000
_cell.length_c   1.000
_cell.angle_alpha   90.00
_cell.angle_beta   90.00
_cell.angle_gamma   90.00
#
_symmetry.space_group_name_H-M   'P 1'
#
loop_
_entity.id
_entity.type
_entity.pdbx_description
1 polymer ?
#
loop_
_entity_poly.entity_id
_entity_poly.type
_entity_poly.pdbx_seq_one_letter_code
_entity_poly.pdbx_strand_id
1 'polypeptide(L)'
;MGLRPSRPAPRKAEVPEEDQPRLVQEAFKDCFRANNGSLMLPISGAYYDEKSHNETDTREPEPYCQPIWDGLACWPKTTSGDTAILPCPTYVNEFLLAA
;
A
#
# COMPACT_ATOMS: atom_id res chain seq x y z
N MET A 1 -14.76 -47.26 -9.37
CA MET A 1 -13.40 -46.69 -9.52
C MET A 1 -13.58 -45.25 -9.98
N GLY A 2 -13.58 -44.30 -9.05
CA GLY A 2 -13.70 -42.87 -9.38
C GLY A 2 -12.30 -42.29 -9.56
N LEU A 3 -11.96 -41.86 -10.76
CA LEU A 3 -10.72 -41.13 -11.02
C LEU A 3 -10.84 -39.76 -10.31
N ARG A 4 -9.97 -39.50 -9.34
CA ARG A 4 -9.84 -38.16 -8.78
C ARG A 4 -9.34 -37.24 -9.90
N PRO A 5 -9.98 -36.09 -10.15
CA PRO A 5 -9.41 -35.11 -11.06
C PRO A 5 -8.05 -34.67 -10.50
N SER A 6 -7.00 -34.88 -11.30
CA SER A 6 -5.65 -34.41 -11.03
C SER A 6 -5.68 -32.88 -10.97
N ARG A 7 -5.32 -32.30 -9.81
CA ARG A 7 -5.11 -30.85 -9.71
C ARG A 7 -4.09 -30.42 -10.76
N PRO A 8 -4.35 -29.35 -11.54
CA PRO A 8 -3.36 -28.83 -12.47
C PRO A 8 -2.11 -28.40 -11.71
N ALA A 9 -0.94 -28.56 -12.35
CA ALA A 9 0.33 -28.14 -11.78
C ALA A 9 0.30 -26.63 -11.45
N PRO A 10 0.89 -26.19 -10.32
CA PRO A 10 0.83 -24.78 -9.94
C PRO A 10 1.60 -23.95 -10.98
N ARG A 11 0.90 -23.00 -11.61
CA ARG A 11 1.55 -21.88 -12.30
C ARG A 11 2.12 -20.96 -11.22
N LYS A 12 3.39 -20.56 -11.37
CA LYS A 12 4.20 -19.66 -10.52
C LYS A 12 3.58 -19.26 -9.16
N ALA A 13 4.24 -19.67 -8.07
CA ALA A 13 4.15 -19.10 -6.71
C ALA A 13 2.78 -18.47 -6.35
N GLU A 14 1.71 -19.25 -6.48
CA GLU A 14 0.40 -18.83 -6.01
C GLU A 14 0.42 -18.82 -4.49
N VAL A 15 0.10 -17.67 -3.90
CA VAL A 15 -0.08 -17.54 -2.45
C VAL A 15 -1.36 -18.27 -2.09
N PRO A 16 -1.39 -19.16 -1.08
CA PRO A 16 -2.63 -19.78 -0.63
C PRO A 16 -3.70 -18.71 -0.34
N GLU A 17 -4.94 -18.90 -0.81
CA GLU A 17 -6.02 -17.91 -0.65
C GLU A 17 -6.26 -17.58 0.82
N GLU A 18 -6.10 -18.58 1.70
CA GLU A 18 -6.19 -18.41 3.16
C GLU A 18 -5.11 -17.51 3.76
N ASP A 19 -3.95 -17.37 3.09
CA ASP A 19 -2.81 -16.58 3.56
C ASP A 19 -2.88 -15.11 3.11
N GLN A 20 -3.59 -14.80 2.03
CA GLN A 20 -3.71 -13.43 1.50
C GLN A 20 -4.15 -12.39 2.54
N PRO A 21 -5.22 -12.58 3.34
CA PRO A 21 -5.62 -11.58 4.33
C PRO A 21 -4.54 -11.34 5.40
N ARG A 22 -3.83 -12.40 5.81
CA ARG A 22 -2.72 -12.30 6.75
C ARG A 22 -1.56 -11.50 6.15
N LEU A 23 -1.23 -11.75 4.89
CA LEU A 23 -0.14 -11.07 4.20
C LEU A 23 -0.46 -9.60 3.91
N VAL A 24 -1.71 -9.26 3.57
CA VAL A 24 -2.16 -7.87 3.47
C VAL A 24 -2.03 -7.16 4.83
N GLN A 25 -2.39 -7.83 5.93
CA GLN A 25 -2.22 -7.29 7.27
C GLN A 25 -0.74 -7.13 7.66
N GLU A 26 0.13 -8.04 7.25
CA GLU A 26 1.58 -7.92 7.43
C GLU A 26 2.14 -6.73 6.64
N ALA A 27 1.71 -6.55 5.39
CA ALA A 27 2.07 -5.41 4.57
C ALA A 27 1.61 -4.06 5.18
N PHE A 28 0.42 -4.02 5.78
CA PHE A 28 -0.01 -2.85 6.56
C PHE A 28 0.94 -2.55 7.73
N LYS A 29 1.31 -3.57 8.50
CA LYS A 29 2.24 -3.42 9.63
C LYS A 29 3.62 -2.94 9.17
N ASP A 30 4.10 -3.45 8.04
CA ASP A 30 5.34 -2.98 7.41
C ASP A 30 5.25 -1.51 7.02
N CYS A 31 4.17 -1.11 6.34
CA CYS A 31 3.92 0.28 5.98
C CYS A 31 3.87 1.20 7.21
N PHE A 32 3.17 0.78 8.25
CA PHE A 32 3.06 1.54 9.50
C PHE A 32 4.42 1.71 10.16
N ARG A 33 5.23 0.64 10.22
CA ARG A 33 6.61 0.70 10.75
C ARG A 33 7.51 1.61 9.91
N ALA A 34 7.47 1.48 8.59
CA ALA A 34 8.29 2.27 7.68
C ALA A 34 8.04 3.78 7.80
N ASN A 35 6.83 4.16 8.22
CA ASN A 35 6.42 5.55 8.40
C ASN A 35 6.38 5.98 9.88
N ASN A 36 7.10 5.30 10.78
CA ASN A 36 7.15 5.61 12.21
C ASN A 36 5.77 5.73 12.88
N GLY A 37 4.78 4.99 12.37
CA GLY A 37 3.39 5.05 12.81
C GLY A 37 2.59 6.26 12.33
N SER A 38 3.18 7.10 11.48
CA SER A 38 2.52 8.27 10.86
C SER A 38 2.06 7.92 9.45
N LEU A 39 0.91 7.25 9.38
CA LEU A 39 0.18 7.03 8.12
C LEU A 39 -1.10 7.86 8.13
N MET A 40 -1.43 8.47 7.00
CA MET A 40 -2.79 8.97 6.79
C MET A 40 -3.72 7.75 6.73
N LEU A 41 -4.61 7.59 7.71
CA LEU A 41 -5.57 6.47 7.76
C LEU A 41 -6.96 6.95 7.30
N PRO A 42 -7.68 6.19 6.46
CA PRO A 42 -8.95 6.63 5.89
C PRO A 42 -10.11 6.77 6.89
N ILE A 43 -9.96 6.30 8.14
CA ILE A 43 -11.08 6.19 9.13
C ILE A 43 -10.96 7.19 10.28
N SER A 44 -9.82 7.87 10.45
CA SER A 44 -9.78 9.07 11.28
C SER A 44 -9.68 10.25 10.34
N GLY A 45 -10.71 11.09 10.26
CA GLY A 45 -10.67 12.41 9.63
C GLY A 45 -9.72 13.38 10.35
N ALA A 46 -8.52 12.90 10.65
CA ALA A 46 -7.45 13.58 11.35
C ALA A 46 -6.17 13.17 10.63
N TYR A 47 -5.81 13.93 9.59
CA TYR A 47 -4.61 14.76 9.65
C TYR A 47 -4.49 15.58 8.35
N TYR A 48 -5.23 16.68 8.28
CA TYR A 48 -4.73 17.86 7.57
C TYR A 48 -3.87 18.60 8.58
N ASP A 49 -2.57 18.74 8.30
CA ASP A 49 -1.75 19.73 8.99
C ASP A 49 -2.23 21.11 8.50
N GLU A 50 -3.19 21.70 9.19
CA GLU A 50 -3.49 23.12 9.05
C GLU A 50 -2.36 23.90 9.71
N LYS A 51 -1.18 23.84 9.09
CA LYS A 51 -0.08 24.71 9.45
C LYS A 51 -0.44 26.09 8.90
N SER A 52 -1.13 26.84 9.75
CA SER A 52 -1.26 28.28 9.74
C SER A 52 -0.05 28.91 9.04
N HIS A 53 -0.31 29.59 7.92
CA HIS A 53 0.65 30.41 7.21
C HIS A 53 1.15 31.50 8.18
N ASN A 54 2.21 31.22 8.93
CA ASN A 54 3.01 32.27 9.53
C ASN A 54 3.96 32.76 8.44
N GLU A 55 3.55 33.83 7.78
CA GLU A 55 4.31 34.54 6.77
C GLU A 55 5.57 35.12 7.39
N THR A 56 6.69 34.40 7.29
CA THR A 56 8.04 34.96 7.40
C THR A 56 9.06 34.03 6.75
N ASP A 57 9.33 34.33 5.49
CA ASP A 57 10.55 34.09 4.69
C ASP A 57 11.20 32.68 4.70
N THR A 58 11.02 31.93 3.61
CA THR A 58 12.05 31.30 2.76
C THR A 58 11.45 30.07 2.05
N ARG A 59 11.25 30.14 0.72
CA ARG A 59 10.78 29.05 -0.19
C ARG A 59 9.80 28.06 0.47
N GLU A 60 8.50 28.29 0.31
CA GLU A 60 7.46 27.32 0.66
C GLU A 60 7.90 25.91 0.21
N PRO A 61 8.02 24.93 1.13
CA PRO A 61 8.34 23.58 0.73
C PRO A 61 7.29 23.12 -0.27
N GLU A 62 7.72 22.54 -1.39
CA GLU A 62 6.78 22.10 -2.42
C GLU A 62 5.69 21.22 -1.78
N PRO A 63 4.41 21.47 -2.12
CA PRO A 63 3.31 20.72 -1.54
C PRO A 63 3.49 19.23 -1.82
N TYR A 64 3.14 18.38 -0.86
CA TYR A 64 3.32 16.93 -0.96
C TYR A 64 2.15 16.17 -0.34
N CYS A 65 1.85 15.00 -0.90
CA CYS A 65 0.96 14.02 -0.32
C CYS A 65 1.69 13.23 0.77
N GLN A 66 1.05 13.06 1.92
CA GLN A 66 1.56 12.22 3.02
C GLN A 66 1.54 10.74 2.61
N PRO A 67 2.43 9.90 3.18
CA PRO A 67 2.32 8.46 3.04
C PRO A 67 0.97 7.94 3.52
N ILE A 68 0.37 7.02 2.75
CA ILE A 68 -0.98 6.49 3.02
C ILE A 68 -1.04 4.99 2.78
N TRP A 69 -1.83 4.31 3.60
CA TRP A 69 -2.28 2.95 3.35
C TRP A 69 -3.73 2.98 2.88
N ASP A 70 -3.99 2.43 1.70
CA ASP A 70 -5.31 2.43 1.05
C ASP A 70 -6.11 1.12 1.24
N GLY A 71 -5.56 0.18 2.00
CA GLY A 71 -6.12 -1.17 2.16
C GLY A 71 -5.36 -2.23 1.37
N LEU A 72 -4.42 -1.84 0.50
CA LEU A 72 -3.73 -2.74 -0.40
C LEU A 72 -2.24 -2.48 -0.52
N ALA A 73 -1.83 -1.22 -0.67
CA ALA A 73 -0.45 -0.83 -0.92
C ALA A 73 -0.01 0.34 -0.01
N CYS A 74 1.31 0.42 0.21
CA CYS A 74 1.93 1.50 0.97
C CYS A 74 2.37 2.62 0.02
N TRP A 75 1.56 3.67 -0.10
CA TRP A 75 1.88 4.80 -0.96
C TRP A 75 2.91 5.71 -0.30
N PRO A 76 4.00 6.06 -1.01
CA PRO A 76 5.05 6.90 -0.45
C PRO A 76 4.64 8.37 -0.42
N LYS A 77 5.39 9.15 0.35
CA LYS A 77 5.35 10.61 0.24
C LYS A 77 5.65 11.01 -1.20
N THR A 78 4.76 11.81 -1.79
CA THR A 78 4.83 12.17 -3.22
C THR A 78 4.65 13.66 -3.38
N THR A 79 5.51 14.31 -4.17
CA THR A 79 5.38 15.75 -4.47
C THR A 79 4.10 16.00 -5.25
N SER A 80 3.38 17.08 -4.96
CA SER A 80 2.18 17.44 -5.68
C SER A 80 2.48 17.71 -7.15
N GLY A 81 1.69 17.10 -8.03
CA GLY A 81 1.91 17.15 -9.49
C GLY A 81 2.70 15.96 -10.03
N ASP A 82 3.44 15.24 -9.17
CA ASP A 82 4.12 14.01 -9.56
C ASP A 82 3.20 12.78 -9.44
N THR A 83 3.56 11.73 -10.19
CA THR A 83 2.87 10.44 -10.14
C THR A 83 3.68 9.44 -9.32
N ALA A 84 3.06 8.89 -8.27
CA ALA A 84 3.63 7.75 -7.55
C ALA A 84 3.48 6.47 -8.36
N ILE A 85 4.57 5.69 -8.46
CA ILE A 85 4.60 4.41 -9.16
C ILE A 85 5.14 3.36 -8.18
N LEU A 86 4.40 2.28 -8.00
CA LEU A 86 4.79 1.13 -7.17
C LEU A 86 4.67 -0.16 -7.99
N PRO A 87 5.53 -1.15 -7.74
CA PRO A 87 5.32 -2.48 -8.28
C PRO A 87 4.04 -3.09 -7.71
N CYS A 88 3.39 -3.95 -8.48
CA CYS A 88 2.23 -4.69 -8.01
C CYS A 88 2.60 -5.54 -6.78
N PRO A 89 1.76 -5.54 -5.72
CA PRO A 89 1.97 -6.39 -4.56
C PRO A 89 2.05 -7.88 -4.91
N THR A 90 3.04 -8.58 -4.36
CA THR A 90 3.23 -10.02 -4.60
C THR A 90 2.38 -10.91 -3.68
N TYR A 91 1.62 -10.31 -2.76
CA TYR A 91 0.77 -11.03 -1.81
C TYR A 91 -0.71 -11.10 -2.24
N VAL A 92 -1.03 -10.61 -3.43
CA VAL A 92 -2.37 -10.71 -4.05
C VAL A 92 -2.24 -11.44 -5.39
N ASN A 93 -2.80 -12.64 -5.47
CA ASN A 93 -2.62 -13.51 -6.65
C ASN A 93 -3.14 -12.88 -7.94
N GLU A 94 -4.26 -12.17 -7.89
CA GLU A 94 -4.87 -11.55 -9.08
C GLU A 94 -3.95 -10.54 -9.77
N PHE A 95 -3.01 -9.93 -9.04
CA PHE A 95 -2.01 -9.04 -9.63
C PHE A 95 -0.82 -9.77 -10.25
N LEU A 96 -0.52 -10.98 -9.77
CA LEU A 96 0.53 -11.83 -10.32
C LEU A 96 0.08 -12.56 -11.59
N LEU A 97 -1.23 -12.70 -11.80
CA LEU A 97 -1.82 -13.34 -12.99
C LEU A 97 -1.95 -12.39 -14.20
N ALA A 98 -1.81 -11.09 -13.99
CA ALA A 98 -1.91 -10.05 -15.01
C ALA A 98 -0.55 -9.57 -15.57
N ALA A 99 0.56 -10.20 -15.17
CA ALA A 99 1.94 -9.81 -15.50
C ALA A 99 2.66 -10.82 -16.42
#